data_AF-A0A2H0YTJ8-F1
#
_entry.id   AF-A0A2H0YTJ8-F1
#
_cell.length_a   1.000
_cell.length_b   1.000
_cell.length_c   1.000
_cell.angle_alpha   90.00
_cell.angle_beta   90.00
_cell.angle_gamma   90.00
#
_symmetry.space_group_name_H-M   'P 1'
#
loop_
_entity.id
_entity.type
_entity.pdbx_description
1 polymer ?
#
loop_
_entity_poly.entity_id
_entity_poly.type
_entity_poly.pdbx_seq_one_letter_code
_entity_poly.pdbx_strand_id
1 'polypeptide(L)' 'MANKYNQLNIKGREFIQIGLWEGKSLREIARELDRHPSTISRELKRNIRGERRRYI' A
#
# COMPACT_ATOMS: atom_id res chain seq x y z
N MET A 1 -8.28 15.05 18.39
CA MET A 1 -8.87 14.35 17.23
C MET A 1 -8.10 13.06 17.00
N ALA A 2 -8.69 11.90 17.30
CA ALA A 2 -8.03 10.61 17.14
C ALA A 2 -7.83 10.32 15.64
N ASN A 3 -6.59 10.37 15.18
CA ASN A 3 -6.25 9.94 13.83
C ASN A 3 -6.49 8.42 13.77
N LYS A 4 -7.66 8.03 13.25
CA LYS A 4 -8.00 6.63 12.92
C LYS A 4 -7.03 6.20 11.83
N TYR A 5 -5.82 5.85 12.22
CA TYR A 5 -4.90 5.08 11.41
C TYR A 5 -5.51 3.69 11.27
N ASN A 6 -6.44 3.58 10.32
CA ASN A 6 -7.00 2.31 9.91
C ASN A 6 -5.88 1.61 9.14
N GLN A 7 -4.97 0.98 9.88
CA GLN A 7 -3.86 0.24 9.31
C GLN A 7 -4.40 -0.67 8.22
N LEU A 8 -3.72 -0.70 7.08
CA LEU A 8 -4.08 -1.61 6.01
C LEU A 8 -4.02 -3.03 6.57
N ASN A 9 -5.16 -3.72 6.52
CA ASN A 9 -5.26 -5.10 6.92
C ASN A 9 -4.31 -5.96 6.07
N ILE A 10 -3.96 -7.16 6.56
CA ILE A 10 -3.03 -8.06 5.88
C ILE A 10 -3.41 -8.26 4.41
N LYS A 11 -4.70 -8.49 4.11
CA LYS A 11 -5.21 -8.62 2.74
C LYS A 11 -4.89 -7.42 1.84
N GLY A 12 -5.04 -6.21 2.36
CA GLY A 12 -4.71 -4.98 1.63
C GLY A 12 -3.21 -4.82 1.43
N ARG A 13 -2.39 -5.29 2.38
CA ARG A 13 -0.93 -5.31 2.23
C ARG A 13 -0.50 -6.33 1.16
N GLU A 14 -1.08 -7.52 1.17
CA GLU A 14 -0.86 -8.56 0.16
C GLU A 14 -1.26 -8.06 -1.23
N PHE A 15 -2.41 -7.41 -1.35
CA PHE A 15 -2.87 -6.82 -2.60
C PHE A 15 -1.89 -5.78 -3.15
N ILE A 16 -1.37 -4.90 -2.29
CA ILE A 16 -0.34 -3.94 -2.69
C ILE A 16 0.92 -4.66 -3.15
N GLN A 17 1.36 -5.71 -2.44
CA GLN A 17 2.54 -6.48 -2.81
C GLN A 17 2.40 -7.14 -4.18
N ILE A 18 1.24 -7.75 -4.45
CA ILE A 18 0.93 -8.38 -5.74
C ILE A 18 0.92 -7.31 -6.84
N GLY A 19 0.20 -6.20 -6.65
CA GLY A 19 0.15 -5.13 -7.64
C GLY A 19 1.52 -4.51 -7.93
N LEU A 20 2.39 -4.39 -6.93
CA LEU A 20 3.77 -3.93 -7.14
C LEU A 20 4.60 -4.92 -7.96
N TRP A 21 4.39 -6.23 -7.80
CA TRP A 21 5.05 -7.27 -8.60
C TRP A 21 4.52 -7.36 -10.02
N GLU A 22 3.22 -7.10 -10.21
CA GLU A 22 2.58 -6.97 -11.52
C GLU A 22 3.01 -5.69 -12.27
N GLY A 23 3.75 -4.79 -11.62
CA GLY A 23 4.18 -3.52 -12.20
C GLY A 23 3.09 -2.44 -12.25
N LYS A 24 1.97 -2.63 -11.54
CA LYS A 24 0.90 -1.64 -11.44
C LYS A 24 1.40 -0.35 -10.77
N SER A 25 0.85 0.77 -11.19
CA SER A 25 1.08 2.05 -10.54
C SER A 25 0.37 2.11 -9.18
N LEU A 26 0.87 2.96 -8.28
CA LEU A 26 0.23 3.18 -6.98
C LEU A 26 -1.21 3.68 -7.11
N ARG A 27 -1.55 4.38 -8.19
CA ARG A 27 -2.91 4.89 -8.44
C ARG A 27 -3.87 3.76 -8.82
N GLU A 28 -3.40 2.79 -9.59
CA GLU A 28 -4.18 1.58 -9.93
C GLU A 28 -4.47 0.76 -8.68
N ILE A 29 -3.42 0.43 -7.92
CA ILE A 29 -3.54 -0.32 -6.66
C ILE A 29 -4.47 0.39 -5.67
N ALA A 30 -4.35 1.72 -5.56
CA ALA A 30 -5.19 2.53 -4.68
C ALA A 30 -6.67 2.50 -5.11
N ARG A 31 -6.94 2.60 -6.41
CA ARG A 31 -8.31 2.50 -6.96
C ARG A 31 -8.91 1.12 -6.74
N GLU A 32 -8.14 0.06 -6.93
CA GLU A 32 -8.59 -1.32 -6.69
C GLU A 32 -8.87 -1.60 -5.20
N LEU A 33 -8.14 -0.93 -4.29
CA LEU A 33 -8.37 -1.04 -2.84
C LEU A 33 -9.40 -0.06 -2.28
N ASP A 34 -10.01 0.78 -3.12
CA ASP A 34 -10.87 1.89 -2.72
C ASP A 34 -10.20 2.79 -1.65
N ARG A 35 -8.92 3.11 -1.89
CA ARG A 35 -8.11 3.95 -1.02
C ARG A 35 -7.54 5.13 -1.79
N HIS A 36 -7.26 6.20 -1.06
CA HIS A 36 -6.53 7.31 -1.64
C HIS A 36 -5.06 6.92 -1.90
N PRO A 37 -4.45 7.30 -3.05
CA PRO A 37 -3.05 6.99 -3.36
C PRO A 37 -2.06 7.46 -2.29
N SER A 38 -2.37 8.58 -1.60
CA SER A 38 -1.53 9.07 -0.50
C SER A 38 -1.57 8.18 0.76
N THR A 39 -2.62 7.36 0.93
CA THR A 39 -2.68 6.35 2.00
C THR A 39 -1.73 5.21 1.68
N ILE A 40 -1.80 4.68 0.46
CA ILE A 40 -0.89 3.62 -0.01
C ILE A 40 0.55 4.10 0.06
N SER A 41 0.85 5.30 -0.46
CA SER A 41 2.20 5.88 -0.44
C SER A 41 2.77 6.03 0.98
N ARG A 42 1.96 6.56 1.93
CA ARG A 42 2.38 6.68 3.34
C ARG A 42 2.65 5.32 3.97
N GLU A 43 1.82 4.34 3.65
CA GLU A 43 1.97 2.98 4.15
C GLU A 43 3.20 2.29 3.54
N LEU A 44 3.47 2.48 2.25
CA LEU A 44 4.70 2.00 1.61
C LEU A 44 5.94 2.64 2.22
N LYS A 45 5.93 3.95 2.47
CA LYS A 45 7.06 4.64 3.11
C LYS A 45 7.35 4.10 4.51
N ARG A 46 6.34 3.58 5.20
CA ARG A 46 6.47 3.00 6.56
C ARG A 46 6.89 1.53 6.53
N ASN A 47 6.41 0.76 5.56
CA ASN A 47 6.51 -0.71 5.55
C ASN A 47 7.36 -1.28 4.39
N ILE A 48 7.85 -0.50 3.43
CA ILE A 48 8.76 -1.02 2.38
C ILE A 48 10.21 -0.78 2.77
N ARG A 49 11.04 -1.82 2.62
CA ARG A 49 12.51 -1.73 2.75
C ARG A 49 13.23 -2.02 1.43
N GLY A 50 14.08 -1.08 1.04
CA GLY A 50 15.11 -1.26 0.01
C GLY A 50 14.59 -1.46 -1.43
N GLU A 51 15.52 -1.73 -2.34
CA GLU A 51 15.30 -1.86 -3.79
C GLU A 51 14.26 -2.92 -4.18
N ARG A 52 13.98 -3.87 -3.29
CA ARG A 52 13.10 -5.03 -3.56
C ARG A 52 11.60 -4.75 -3.51
N ARG A 53 11.16 -3.51 -3.23
CA ARG A 53 9.72 -3.12 -3.13
C ARG A 53 8.88 -4.15 -2.34
N ARG A 54 9.44 -4.66 -1.24
CA ARG A 54 8.80 -5.67 -0.39
C ARG A 54 8.12 -5.01 0.79
N TYR A 55 6.84 -5.34 0.99
CA TYR A 55 6.01 -4.95 2.12
C TYR A 55 6.34 -5.84 3.34
N ILE A 56 6.64 -5.22 4.49
CA ILE A 56 6.90 -5.89 5.78
C ILE A 56 5.94 -5.46 6.89
#